data_AF-A0A957MGF2-F1
#
_entry.id   AF-A0A957MGF2-F1
#
_cell.length_a   1.000
_cell.length_b   1.000
_cell.length_c   1.000
_cell.angle_alpha   90.00
_cell.angle_beta   90.00
_cell.angle_gamma   90.00
#
_symmetry.space_group_name_H-M   'P 1'
#
loop_
_entity.id
_entity.type
_entity.pdbx_description
1 polymer ?
#
loop_
_entity_poly.entity_id
_entity_poly.type
_entity_poly.pdbx_seq_one_letter_code
_entity_poly.pdbx_strand_id
1 'polypeptide(L)'
;MTSASQTVPGTTQVQQPSKVRSQSFGNTVAKFATYTLLIVLSITWIFPLYWMATSALKDDPQIYTVPPVLIPNPAFWNNFYDAWNRFDFNQAAFNSVFLYSVPVTILTLISSLIVAYGFAKIPFRGREPLFWICIATMMLPWQVTMVPLFIIFKNLGWINTYWPFVVPSMFGNAYF
;
A
#
# COMPACT_ATOMS: atom_id res chain seq x y z
N MET A 1 43.75 54.66 14.71
CA MET A 1 44.13 53.86 15.89
C MET A 1 43.04 54.03 16.93
N THR A 2 42.49 52.91 17.44
CA THR A 2 41.81 52.74 18.74
C THR A 2 40.58 53.61 19.05
N SER A 3 39.52 53.18 19.74
CA SER A 3 38.92 51.89 20.13
C SER A 3 37.72 52.30 21.00
N ALA A 4 36.58 51.63 20.81
CA ALA A 4 35.52 51.33 21.79
C ALA A 4 35.12 52.36 22.87
N SER A 5 33.81 52.62 23.00
CA SER A 5 32.99 51.92 24.01
C SER A 5 31.53 52.37 23.95
N GLN A 6 30.66 51.37 23.90
CA GLN A 6 29.21 51.43 23.91
C GLN A 6 28.65 51.93 25.24
N THR A 7 27.41 52.42 25.23
CA THR A 7 26.37 52.05 26.22
C THR A 7 25.00 52.39 25.65
N VAL A 8 24.31 51.39 25.10
CA VAL A 8 22.88 51.46 24.76
C VAL A 8 22.09 51.11 26.02
N PRO A 9 21.20 51.97 26.54
CA PRO A 9 20.39 51.63 27.70
C PRO A 9 19.21 50.72 27.30
N GLY A 10 19.14 49.56 27.95
CA GLY A 10 17.87 48.98 28.40
C GLY A 10 16.97 48.34 27.35
N THR A 11 17.32 47.14 26.90
CA THR A 11 16.31 46.15 26.47
C THR A 11 15.52 45.70 27.70
N THR A 12 14.38 46.35 27.97
CA THR A 12 13.36 45.77 28.85
C THR A 12 12.73 44.58 28.13
N GLN A 13 13.31 43.42 28.39
CA GLN A 13 12.74 42.11 28.11
C GLN A 13 11.38 42.02 28.81
N VAL A 14 10.28 42.24 28.09
CA VAL A 14 8.96 41.80 28.54
C VAL A 14 8.93 40.28 28.37
N GLN A 15 9.38 39.57 29.41
CA GLN A 15 9.11 38.14 29.55
C GLN A 15 7.59 37.97 29.61
N GLN A 16 6.98 37.52 28.52
CA GLN A 16 5.61 37.05 28.54
C GLN A 16 5.52 35.84 29.48
N PRO A 17 4.54 35.77 30.38
CA PRO A 17 4.37 34.61 31.24
C PRO A 17 4.15 33.39 30.35
N SER A 18 5.03 32.40 30.48
CA SER A 18 4.85 31.10 29.86
C SER A 18 3.52 30.54 30.35
N LYS A 19 2.52 30.51 29.46
CA LYS A 19 1.26 29.82 29.71
C LYS A 19 1.59 28.33 29.85
N VAL A 20 1.85 27.89 31.08
CA VAL A 20 1.86 26.48 31.45
C VAL A 20 0.45 25.98 31.16
N ARG A 21 0.31 25.38 29.98
CA ARG A 21 -0.94 24.86 29.44
C ARG A 21 -1.34 23.69 30.32
N SER A 22 -2.12 23.98 31.37
CA SER A 22 -2.80 22.99 32.19
C SER A 22 -3.60 22.08 31.26
N GLN A 23 -3.02 20.95 30.88
CA GLN A 23 -3.71 19.89 30.15
C GLN A 23 -4.56 19.13 31.16
N SER A 24 -5.63 19.78 31.60
CA SER A 24 -6.49 19.27 32.65
C SER A 24 -7.21 18.01 32.16
N PHE A 25 -7.16 16.96 32.99
CA PHE A 25 -7.96 15.74 33.08
C PHE A 25 -8.79 15.25 31.87
N GLY A 26 -9.61 16.10 31.24
CA GLY A 26 -10.35 15.78 30.01
C GLY A 26 -9.48 15.30 28.85
N ASN A 27 -8.25 15.82 28.71
CA ASN A 27 -7.31 15.33 27.70
C ASN A 27 -6.79 13.92 28.00
N THR A 28 -6.70 13.52 29.27
CA THR A 28 -6.25 12.18 29.67
C THR A 28 -7.36 11.15 29.44
N VAL A 29 -8.60 11.48 29.79
CA VAL A 29 -9.78 10.62 29.54
C VAL A 29 -10.02 10.46 28.04
N ALA A 30 -9.94 11.54 27.26
CA ALA A 30 -10.08 11.47 25.80
C ALA A 30 -8.97 10.64 25.14
N LYS A 31 -7.73 10.75 25.62
CA LYS A 31 -6.61 9.90 25.17
C LYS A 31 -6.87 8.43 25.52
N PHE A 32 -7.29 8.14 26.75
CA PHE A 32 -7.61 6.78 27.17
C PHE A 32 -8.71 6.17 26.30
N ALA A 33 -9.82 6.89 26.09
CA ALA A 33 -10.91 6.45 25.21
C ALA A 33 -10.43 6.21 23.77
N THR A 34 -9.61 7.11 23.24
CA THR A 34 -8.99 6.95 21.91
C THR A 34 -8.12 5.70 21.83
N TYR A 35 -7.27 5.45 22.82
CA TYR A 35 -6.42 4.26 22.86
C TYR A 35 -7.24 2.98 22.98
N THR A 36 -8.27 2.95 23.83
CA THR A 36 -9.17 1.81 23.95
C THR A 36 -9.86 1.52 22.61
N LEU A 37 -10.39 2.54 21.93
CA LEU A 37 -11.00 2.39 20.62
C LEU A 37 -10.01 1.84 19.59
N LEU A 38 -8.79 2.40 19.53
CA LEU A 38 -7.74 1.94 18.61
C LEU A 38 -7.33 0.49 18.89
N ILE A 39 -7.25 0.07 20.15
CA ILE A 39 -6.93 -1.32 20.52
C ILE A 39 -8.05 -2.26 20.04
N VAL A 40 -9.31 -1.92 20.28
CA VAL A 40 -10.45 -2.74 19.85
C VAL A 40 -10.49 -2.88 18.32
N LEU A 41 -10.28 -1.77 17.60
CA LEU A 41 -10.19 -1.79 16.14
C LEU A 41 -9.01 -2.64 15.67
N SER A 42 -7.83 -2.46 16.28
CA SER A 42 -6.63 -3.24 15.95
C SER A 42 -6.86 -4.75 16.12
N ILE A 43 -7.46 -5.17 17.24
CA ILE A 43 -7.79 -6.60 17.48
C ILE A 43 -8.73 -7.13 16.40
N THR A 44 -9.74 -6.33 16.00
CA THR A 44 -10.70 -6.72 14.95
C THR A 44 -10.00 -6.92 13.60
N TRP A 45 -9.03 -6.08 13.26
CA TRP A 45 -8.25 -6.17 12.02
C TRP A 45 -7.19 -7.28 12.05
N ILE A 46 -6.62 -7.59 13.22
CA ILE A 46 -5.66 -8.68 13.40
C ILE A 46 -6.35 -10.04 13.38
N PHE A 47 -7.63 -10.12 13.76
CA PHE A 47 -8.34 -11.39 13.91
C PHE A 47 -8.32 -12.27 12.64
N PRO A 48 -8.59 -11.77 11.41
CA PRO A 48 -8.45 -12.58 10.19
C PRO A 48 -7.03 -13.10 9.95
N LEU A 49 -6.00 -12.32 10.29
CA LEU A 49 -4.59 -12.75 10.16
C LEU A 49 -4.26 -13.83 11.19
N TYR A 50 -4.74 -13.68 12.42
CA TYR A 50 -4.65 -14.70 13.46
C TYR A 50 -5.35 -15.99 13.03
N TRP A 51 -6.56 -15.87 12.47
CA TRP A 51 -7.32 -17.00 11.96
C TRP A 51 -6.60 -17.70 10.80
N MET A 52 -6.01 -16.94 9.87
CA MET A 52 -5.20 -17.48 8.77
C MET A 52 -3.97 -18.22 9.29
N ALA A 53 -3.23 -17.62 10.21
CA ALA A 53 -2.02 -18.21 10.80
C ALA A 53 -2.35 -19.52 11.53
N THR A 54 -3.36 -19.51 12.40
CA THR A 54 -3.77 -20.73 13.14
C THR A 54 -4.32 -21.80 12.22
N SER A 55 -5.06 -21.43 11.17
CA SER A 55 -5.61 -22.41 10.21
C SER A 55 -4.55 -23.05 9.33
N ALA A 56 -3.43 -22.37 9.06
CA ALA A 56 -2.29 -22.97 8.37
C ALA A 56 -1.65 -24.14 9.16
N LEU A 57 -1.86 -24.20 10.48
CA LEU A 57 -1.36 -25.23 11.39
C LEU A 57 -2.41 -26.31 11.75
N LYS A 58 -3.64 -26.22 11.23
CA LYS A 58 -4.72 -27.19 11.48
C LYS A 58 -4.66 -28.36 10.50
N ASP A 59 -5.23 -29.50 10.89
CA ASP A 59 -5.58 -30.57 9.94
C ASP A 59 -6.99 -30.35 9.35
N ASP A 60 -7.33 -31.13 8.31
CA ASP A 60 -8.64 -31.04 7.65
C ASP A 60 -9.80 -31.17 8.65
N PRO A 61 -9.86 -32.19 9.55
CA PRO A 61 -10.89 -32.27 10.59
C PRO A 61 -11.01 -31.02 11.46
N GLN A 62 -9.90 -30.46 11.96
CA GLN A 62 -9.88 -29.28 12.83
C GLN A 62 -10.43 -28.04 12.12
N ILE A 63 -10.25 -27.90 10.81
CA ILE A 63 -10.79 -26.78 10.02
C ILE A 63 -12.32 -26.84 9.96
N TYR A 64 -12.91 -28.04 9.84
CA TYR A 64 -14.35 -28.23 9.70
C TYR A 64 -15.10 -28.44 11.02
N THR A 65 -14.40 -28.50 12.16
CA THR A 65 -15.02 -28.66 13.48
C THR A 65 -15.81 -27.44 13.95
N VAL A 66 -16.94 -27.70 14.62
CA VAL A 66 -17.78 -26.68 15.27
C VAL A 66 -17.90 -27.05 16.76
N PRO A 67 -17.53 -26.17 17.72
CA PRO A 67 -17.04 -24.80 17.54
C PRO A 67 -15.64 -24.73 16.91
N PRO A 68 -15.30 -23.63 16.20
CA PRO A 68 -14.03 -23.52 15.51
C PRO A 68 -12.84 -23.56 16.47
N VAL A 69 -11.83 -24.36 16.15
CA VAL A 69 -10.60 -24.46 16.94
C VAL A 69 -9.77 -23.18 16.77
N LEU A 70 -9.64 -22.38 17.85
CA LEU A 70 -8.84 -21.14 17.84
C LEU A 70 -7.34 -21.42 17.95
N ILE A 71 -6.96 -22.40 18.76
CA ILE A 71 -5.56 -22.79 18.97
C ILE A 71 -5.42 -24.24 18.49
N PRO A 72 -4.67 -24.51 17.42
CA PRO A 72 -4.51 -25.86 16.87
C PRO A 72 -3.82 -26.77 17.88
N ASN A 73 -4.38 -27.97 18.09
CA ASN A 73 -3.80 -28.99 18.96
C ASN A 73 -4.16 -30.41 18.44
N PRO A 74 -3.20 -31.17 17.89
CA PRO A 74 -1.80 -30.83 17.68
C PRO A 74 -1.61 -29.78 16.57
N ALA A 75 -0.48 -29.09 16.57
CA ALA A 75 -0.11 -28.12 15.53
C ALA A 75 0.70 -28.82 14.41
N PHE A 76 0.20 -28.77 13.18
CA PHE A 76 0.77 -29.44 12.01
C PHE A 76 1.72 -28.51 11.24
N TRP A 77 2.98 -28.45 11.67
CA TRP A 77 4.02 -27.67 10.98
C TRP A 77 4.39 -28.21 9.60
N ASN A 78 4.18 -29.52 9.37
CA ASN A 78 4.46 -30.14 8.07
C ASN A 78 3.64 -29.52 6.93
N ASN A 79 2.48 -28.91 7.23
CA ASN A 79 1.69 -28.18 6.24
C ASN A 79 2.51 -27.13 5.48
N PHE A 80 3.48 -26.48 6.13
CA PHE A 80 4.37 -25.52 5.46
C PHE A 80 5.34 -26.21 4.50
N TYR A 81 5.94 -27.34 4.91
CA TYR A 81 6.84 -28.11 4.07
C TYR A 81 6.10 -28.72 2.88
N ASP A 82 4.92 -29.29 3.13
CA ASP A 82 4.08 -29.89 2.10
C ASP A 82 3.59 -28.83 1.13
N ALA A 83 3.14 -27.66 1.61
CA ALA A 83 2.74 -26.56 0.74
C ALA A 83 3.91 -26.00 -0.09
N TRP A 84 5.11 -25.92 0.49
CA TRP A 84 6.31 -25.43 -0.19
C TRP A 84 6.78 -26.37 -1.30
N ASN A 85 6.59 -27.68 -1.13
CA ASN A 85 7.06 -28.71 -2.07
C ASN A 85 5.98 -29.29 -2.97
N ARG A 86 4.68 -29.02 -2.71
CA ARG A 86 3.55 -29.50 -3.52
C ARG A 86 3.58 -28.92 -4.94
N PHE A 87 4.11 -27.71 -5.07
CA PHE A 87 4.42 -27.06 -6.34
C PHE A 87 5.81 -26.46 -6.25
N ASP A 88 6.46 -26.15 -7.37
CA ASP A 88 7.73 -25.42 -7.39
C ASP A 88 7.53 -23.97 -6.91
N PHE A 89 7.32 -23.80 -5.60
CA PHE A 89 7.03 -22.50 -4.98
C PHE A 89 8.18 -21.52 -5.22
N ASN A 90 9.42 -22.00 -5.19
CA ASN A 90 10.61 -21.21 -5.51
C ASN A 90 10.52 -20.61 -6.92
N GLN A 91 10.08 -21.41 -7.90
CA GLN A 91 9.93 -20.94 -9.28
C GLN A 91 8.74 -19.97 -9.40
N ALA A 92 7.62 -20.26 -8.75
CA ALA A 92 6.47 -19.36 -8.72
C ALA A 92 6.83 -18.00 -8.09
N ALA A 93 7.49 -18.01 -6.93
CA ALA A 93 7.97 -16.81 -6.25
C ALA A 93 8.98 -16.03 -7.10
N PHE A 94 9.93 -16.72 -7.73
CA PHE A 94 10.90 -16.09 -8.63
C PHE A 94 10.20 -15.41 -9.81
N ASN A 95 9.28 -16.10 -10.47
CA ASN A 95 8.52 -15.57 -11.60
C ASN A 95 7.68 -14.35 -11.18
N SER A 96 6.98 -14.44 -10.05
CA SER A 96 6.15 -13.34 -9.53
C SER A 96 6.98 -12.11 -9.17
N VAL A 97 8.14 -12.29 -8.51
CA VAL A 97 8.98 -11.17 -8.08
C VAL A 97 9.78 -10.60 -9.24
N PHE A 98 10.58 -11.42 -9.90
CA PHE A 98 11.60 -10.94 -10.85
C PHE A 98 11.07 -10.80 -12.28
N LEU A 99 10.19 -11.68 -12.74
CA LEU A 99 9.65 -11.60 -14.11
C LEU A 99 8.43 -10.68 -14.21
N TYR A 100 7.69 -10.50 -13.11
CA TYR A 100 6.48 -9.68 -13.10
C TYR A 100 6.63 -8.41 -12.24
N SER A 101 6.75 -8.51 -10.92
CA SER A 101 6.61 -7.37 -10.01
C SER A 101 7.69 -6.30 -10.23
N VAL A 102 8.97 -6.69 -10.30
CA VAL A 102 10.09 -5.78 -10.46
C VAL A 102 9.99 -4.98 -11.78
N PRO A 103 9.91 -5.61 -12.96
CA PRO A 103 9.85 -4.87 -14.22
C PRO A 103 8.60 -4.01 -14.32
N VAL A 104 7.43 -4.53 -13.94
CA VAL A 104 6.18 -3.76 -13.98
C VAL A 104 6.24 -2.52 -13.09
N THR A 105 6.79 -2.64 -11.87
CA THR A 105 6.90 -1.51 -10.94
C THR A 105 7.83 -0.43 -11.50
N ILE A 106 9.00 -0.82 -12.01
CA ILE A 106 9.99 0.13 -12.55
C ILE A 106 9.42 0.84 -13.78
N LEU A 107 8.85 0.09 -14.72
CA LEU A 107 8.31 0.65 -15.97
C LEU A 107 7.10 1.55 -15.71
N THR A 108 6.19 1.13 -14.83
CA THR A 108 5.02 1.94 -14.44
C THR A 108 5.46 3.21 -13.74
N LEU A 109 6.44 3.13 -12.83
CA LEU A 109 6.95 4.29 -12.11
C LEU A 109 7.56 5.30 -13.08
N ILE A 110 8.47 4.87 -13.95
CA ILE A 110 9.12 5.76 -14.92
C ILE A 110 8.08 6.41 -15.84
N SER A 111 7.18 5.60 -16.40
CA SER A 111 6.17 6.09 -17.35
C SER A 111 5.21 7.09 -16.70
N SER A 112 4.69 6.74 -15.52
CA SER A 112 3.73 7.59 -14.79
C SER A 112 4.38 8.87 -14.27
N LEU A 113 5.66 8.83 -13.86
CA LEU A 113 6.40 10.03 -13.46
C LEU A 113 6.54 11.03 -14.60
N ILE A 114 6.87 10.56 -15.81
CA ILE A 114 7.02 11.42 -16.99
C ILE A 114 5.68 12.10 -17.33
N VAL A 115 4.60 11.32 -17.36
CA VAL A 115 3.25 11.83 -17.66
C VAL A 115 2.79 12.81 -16.59
N ALA A 116 2.91 12.46 -15.31
CA ALA A 116 2.49 13.30 -14.19
C ALA A 116 3.28 14.62 -14.15
N TYR A 117 4.60 14.58 -14.40
CA TYR A 117 5.42 15.79 -14.47
C TYR A 117 4.98 16.71 -15.63
N GLY A 118 4.66 16.13 -16.80
CA GLY A 118 4.11 16.85 -17.94
C GLY A 118 2.83 17.60 -17.60
N PHE A 119 1.86 16.93 -16.97
CA PHE A 119 0.59 17.56 -16.56
C PHE A 119 0.78 18.61 -15.44
N ALA A 120 1.68 18.37 -14.49
CA ALA A 120 1.82 19.22 -13.30
C ALA A 120 2.69 20.47 -13.52
N LYS A 121 3.74 20.39 -14.35
CA LYS A 121 4.75 21.45 -14.47
C LYS A 121 4.85 22.10 -15.83
N ILE A 122 4.44 21.43 -16.91
CA ILE A 122 4.59 21.96 -18.27
C ILE A 122 3.25 22.55 -18.74
N PRO A 123 3.15 23.85 -19.02
CA PRO A 123 1.98 24.41 -19.68
C PRO A 123 2.03 24.06 -21.18
N PHE A 124 1.13 23.21 -21.65
CA PHE A 124 1.00 22.83 -23.06
C PHE A 124 -0.44 22.98 -23.56
N ARG A 125 -0.59 23.19 -24.87
CA ARG A 125 -1.90 23.37 -25.51
C ARG A 125 -2.64 22.03 -25.56
N GLY A 126 -3.84 21.96 -24.98
CA GLY A 126 -4.66 20.74 -24.91
C GLY A 126 -4.57 19.94 -23.60
N ARG A 127 -3.92 20.49 -22.56
CA ARG A 127 -3.81 19.85 -21.24
C ARG A 127 -5.16 19.50 -20.61
N GLU A 128 -6.09 20.45 -20.58
CA GLU A 128 -7.40 20.28 -19.93
C GLU A 128 -8.24 19.16 -20.57
N PRO A 129 -8.44 19.09 -21.91
CA PRO A 129 -9.14 17.97 -22.54
C PRO A 129 -8.48 16.61 -22.28
N LEU A 130 -7.15 16.52 -22.36
CA LEU A 130 -6.43 15.27 -22.11
C LEU A 130 -6.58 14.80 -20.66
N PHE A 131 -6.59 15.73 -19.71
CA PHE A 131 -6.84 15.41 -18.30
C PHE A 131 -8.23 14.81 -18.09
N TRP A 132 -9.27 15.40 -18.70
CA TRP A 132 -10.62 14.85 -18.61
C TRP A 132 -10.77 13.48 -19.27
N ILE A 133 -10.07 13.25 -20.39
CA ILE A 133 -10.03 11.91 -21.03
C ILE A 133 -9.41 10.89 -20.07
N CYS A 134 -8.30 11.21 -19.39
CA CYS A 134 -7.69 10.32 -18.41
C CYS A 134 -8.64 9.97 -17.26
N ILE A 135 -9.38 10.95 -16.73
CA ILE A 135 -10.39 10.71 -15.69
C ILE A 135 -11.52 9.82 -16.22
N ALA A 136 -12.01 10.08 -17.44
CA ALA A 136 -13.04 9.25 -18.06
C ALA A 136 -12.58 7.80 -18.22
N THR A 137 -11.31 7.57 -18.59
CA THR A 137 -10.76 6.22 -18.70
C THR A 137 -10.55 5.54 -17.36
N MET A 138 -10.49 6.26 -16.23
CA MET A 138 -10.44 5.74 -14.85
C MET A 138 -11.82 5.33 -14.29
N MET A 139 -12.91 5.73 -14.95
CA MET A 139 -14.28 5.35 -14.54
C MET A 139 -14.72 4.00 -15.11
N LEU A 140 -13.93 3.40 -16.00
CA LEU A 140 -14.25 2.15 -16.67
C LEU A 140 -14.05 0.96 -15.69
N PRO A 141 -15.05 0.11 -15.45
CA PRO A 141 -14.87 -1.04 -14.58
C PRO A 141 -13.93 -2.07 -15.21
N TRP A 142 -13.06 -2.69 -14.41
CA TRP A 142 -12.09 -3.67 -14.91
C TRP A 142 -12.75 -4.86 -15.62
N GLN A 143 -13.97 -5.21 -15.25
CA GLN A 143 -14.71 -6.33 -15.82
C GLN A 143 -15.04 -6.13 -17.31
N VAL A 144 -15.26 -4.88 -17.77
CA VAL A 144 -15.59 -4.63 -19.18
C VAL A 144 -14.36 -4.60 -20.09
N THR A 145 -13.17 -4.38 -19.51
CA THR A 145 -11.91 -4.34 -20.27
C THR A 145 -11.23 -5.71 -20.37
N MET A 146 -11.51 -6.64 -19.45
CA MET A 146 -10.89 -7.96 -19.40
C MET A 146 -11.05 -8.77 -20.69
N VAL A 147 -12.28 -8.90 -21.20
CA VAL A 147 -12.54 -9.73 -22.41
C VAL A 147 -11.88 -9.13 -23.66
N PRO A 148 -12.03 -7.83 -23.97
CA PRO A 148 -11.32 -7.21 -25.09
C PRO A 148 -9.79 -7.35 -24.97
N LEU A 149 -9.24 -7.14 -23.78
CA LEU A 149 -7.79 -7.22 -23.53
C LEU A 149 -7.27 -8.64 -23.74
N PHE A 150 -8.02 -9.67 -23.31
CA PHE A 150 -7.68 -11.06 -23.62
C PHE A 150 -7.68 -11.34 -25.12
N ILE A 151 -8.68 -10.85 -25.87
CA ILE A 151 -8.75 -11.02 -27.33
C ILE A 151 -7.55 -10.36 -28.02
N ILE A 152 -7.15 -9.16 -27.57
CA ILE A 152 -5.97 -8.46 -28.09
C ILE A 152 -4.72 -9.32 -27.90
N PHE A 153 -4.47 -9.81 -26.68
CA PHE A 153 -3.29 -10.64 -26.41
C PHE A 153 -3.34 -12.03 -27.06
N LYS A 154 -4.55 -12.57 -27.27
CA LYS A 154 -4.76 -13.77 -28.09
C LYS A 154 -4.28 -13.55 -29.51
N ASN A 155 -4.72 -12.46 -30.14
CA ASN A 155 -4.37 -12.14 -31.53
C ASN A 155 -2.88 -11.80 -31.68
N LEU A 156 -2.27 -11.22 -30.65
CA LEU A 156 -0.83 -10.97 -30.58
C LEU A 156 0.01 -12.24 -30.33
N GLY A 157 -0.62 -13.36 -29.98
CA GLY A 157 0.08 -14.61 -29.61
C GLY A 157 0.80 -14.53 -28.27
N TRP A 158 0.40 -13.62 -27.38
CA TRP A 158 1.04 -13.41 -26.07
C TRP A 158 0.40 -14.22 -24.93
N ILE A 159 -0.59 -15.06 -25.23
CA ILE A 159 -1.17 -15.98 -24.25
C ILE A 159 -0.08 -16.91 -23.71
N ASN A 160 -0.16 -17.22 -22.41
CA ASN A 160 0.83 -18.05 -21.69
C ASN A 160 2.24 -17.45 -21.62
N THR A 161 2.36 -16.12 -21.71
CA THR A 161 3.64 -15.41 -21.53
C THR A 161 3.50 -14.26 -20.53
N TYR A 162 4.63 -13.66 -20.13
CA TYR A 162 4.65 -12.50 -19.23
C TYR A 162 4.40 -11.16 -19.95
N TRP A 163 4.44 -11.14 -21.28
CA TRP A 163 4.29 -9.92 -22.08
C TRP A 163 3.00 -9.14 -21.83
N PRO A 164 1.82 -9.78 -21.68
CA PRO A 164 0.57 -9.09 -21.33
C PRO A 164 0.63 -8.27 -20.06
N PHE A 165 1.54 -8.62 -19.15
CA PHE A 165 1.71 -7.94 -17.88
C PHE A 165 2.76 -6.83 -17.96
N VAL A 166 3.90 -7.11 -18.60
CA VAL A 166 5.05 -6.20 -18.62
C VAL A 166 4.88 -5.09 -19.65
N VAL A 167 4.41 -5.39 -20.87
CA VAL A 167 4.38 -4.41 -21.96
C VAL A 167 3.40 -3.27 -21.70
N PRO A 168 2.15 -3.50 -21.24
CA PRO A 168 1.23 -2.41 -20.95
C PRO A 168 1.74 -1.45 -19.88
N SER A 169 2.52 -1.95 -18.91
CA SER A 169 3.10 -1.14 -17.83
C SER A 169 4.04 -0.02 -18.33
N MET A 170 4.58 -0.15 -19.54
CA MET A 170 5.42 0.87 -20.17
C MET A 170 4.63 2.12 -20.59
N PHE A 171 3.33 2.00 -20.82
CA PHE A 171 2.49 3.07 -21.36
C PHE A 171 1.73 3.84 -20.27
N GLY A 172 2.11 3.63 -19.01
CA GLY A 172 1.45 4.21 -17.85
C GLY A 172 0.20 3.41 -17.49
N ASN A 173 -0.11 3.34 -16.20
CA ASN A 173 -1.32 2.69 -15.72
C ASN A 173 -2.23 3.73 -15.07
N ALA A 174 -3.47 3.80 -15.52
CA ALA A 174 -4.50 4.65 -14.93
C ALA A 174 -5.10 4.01 -13.66
N TYR A 175 -4.92 2.70 -13.49
CA TYR A 175 -5.43 1.92 -12.37
C TYR A 175 -4.27 1.33 -11.56
N PHE A 176 -4.45 1.14 -10.27
CA PHE A 176 -3.45 0.50 -9.42
C PHE A 176 -3.34 -0.99 -9.74
#